data_AF-A0A9X3BMH8-F1
#
_entry.id   AF-A0A9X3BMH8-F1
#
_cell.length_a   1.000
_cell.length_b   1.000
_cell.length_c   1.000
_cell.angle_alpha   90.00
_cell.angle_beta   90.00
_cell.angle_gamma   90.00
#
_symmetry.space_group_name_H-M   'P 1'
#
loop_
_entity.id
_entity.type
_entity.pdbx_description
1 polymer ?
#
loop_
_entity_poly.entity_id
_entity_poly.type
_entity_poly.pdbx_seq_one_letter_code
_entity_poly.pdbx_strand_id
1 'polypeptide(L)'
;MTIGSDDGVYDGPASLVVGEKRHPVRIRATGHLNPFDGHYHWQGTVLDAPAQIKAGGAVVLCVGDRDATARLVEHTAAGDLMISGTGRPPFWP
;
A
#
# COMPACT_ATOMS: atom_id res chain seq x y z
N MET A 1 3.41 -11.43 -18.87
CA MET A 1 2.62 -10.34 -18.26
C MET A 1 1.58 -11.01 -17.38
N THR A 2 1.90 -11.31 -16.12
CA THR A 2 0.96 -11.99 -15.23
C THR A 2 0.00 -10.93 -14.70
N ILE A 3 -1.17 -10.81 -15.33
CA ILE A 3 -2.34 -10.24 -14.68
C ILE A 3 -2.66 -11.15 -13.49
N GLY A 4 -2.53 -10.62 -12.27
CA GLY A 4 -2.89 -11.35 -11.06
C GLY A 4 -4.38 -11.71 -11.12
N SER A 5 -4.67 -12.99 -11.22
CA SER A 5 -6.02 -13.54 -11.35
C SER A 5 -6.85 -13.35 -10.07
N ASP A 6 -8.05 -12.81 -10.22
CA ASP A 6 -9.30 -13.09 -9.46
C ASP A 6 -9.38 -12.88 -7.92
N ASP A 7 -8.28 -12.66 -7.19
CA ASP A 7 -8.31 -12.63 -5.71
C ASP A 7 -8.50 -11.23 -5.08
N GLY A 8 -8.72 -10.18 -5.90
CA GLY A 8 -8.81 -8.80 -5.40
C GLY A 8 -7.49 -8.26 -4.81
N VAL A 9 -6.38 -8.96 -5.03
CA VAL A 9 -5.05 -8.61 -4.56
C VAL A 9 -4.22 -8.01 -5.70
N TYR A 10 -3.77 -6.78 -5.53
CA TYR A 10 -2.72 -6.16 -6.33
C TYR A 10 -1.35 -6.66 -5.89
N ASP A 11 -0.52 -7.11 -6.82
CA ASP A 11 0.90 -7.36 -6.61
C ASP A 11 1.67 -6.67 -7.72
N GLY A 12 2.44 -5.64 -7.38
CA GLY A 12 3.10 -4.86 -8.43
C GLY A 12 3.95 -3.70 -7.94
N PRO A 13 4.55 -2.97 -8.90
CA PRO A 13 5.36 -1.81 -8.60
C PRO A 13 4.48 -0.68 -8.04
N ALA A 14 5.05 0.08 -7.12
CA ALA A 14 4.46 1.28 -6.55
C ALA A 14 5.56 2.28 -6.18
N SER A 15 5.15 3.46 -5.76
CA SER A 15 6.03 4.46 -5.16
C SER A 15 5.46 4.91 -3.84
N LEU A 16 6.25 4.81 -2.79
CA LEU A 16 5.89 5.32 -1.47
C LEU A 16 6.47 6.73 -1.32
N VAL A 17 5.63 7.72 -1.06
CA VAL A 17 6.04 9.09 -0.77
C VAL A 17 5.98 9.31 0.74
N VAL A 18 7.13 9.61 1.33
CA VAL A 18 7.31 9.86 2.75
C VAL A 18 7.94 11.24 2.93
N GLY A 19 7.16 12.18 3.47
CA GLY A 19 7.53 13.60 3.43
C GLY A 19 7.66 14.06 1.97
N GLU A 20 8.82 14.62 1.62
CA GLU A 20 9.12 15.11 0.26
C GLU A 20 9.85 14.06 -0.61
N LYS A 21 10.11 12.87 -0.08
CA LYS A 21 10.89 11.83 -0.76
C LYS A 21 10.01 10.74 -1.34
N ARG A 22 10.27 10.37 -2.59
CA ARG A 22 9.64 9.25 -3.29
C ARG A 22 10.57 8.04 -3.31
N HIS A 23 10.04 6.89 -2.91
CA HIS A 23 10.76 5.62 -2.83
C HIS A 23 10.08 4.59 -3.74
N PRO A 24 10.73 4.12 -4.81
CA PRO A 24 10.19 3.03 -5.61
C PRO A 24 10.19 1.73 -4.78
N VAL A 25 9.07 1.03 -4.77
CA VAL A 25 8.87 -0.19 -3.97
C VAL A 25 7.99 -1.18 -4.72
N ARG A 26 7.98 -2.44 -4.27
CA ARG A 26 6.94 -3.41 -4.64
C ARG A 26 5.95 -3.54 -3.50
N ILE A 27 4.67 -3.58 -3.84
CA ILE A 27 3.59 -3.75 -2.87
C ILE A 27 2.67 -4.89 -3.28
N ARG A 28 2.28 -5.68 -2.28
CA ARG A 28 1.16 -6.60 -2.37
C ARG A 28 0.02 -6.08 -1.49
N ALA A 29 -1.11 -5.70 -2.08
CA ALA A 29 -2.21 -5.05 -1.37
C ALA A 29 -3.57 -5.61 -1.80
N THR A 30 -4.53 -5.61 -0.87
CA THR A 30 -5.91 -6.02 -1.10
C THR A 30 -6.84 -5.09 -0.34
N GLY A 31 -8.12 -5.10 -0.65
CA GLY A 31 -9.09 -4.32 0.10
C GLY A 31 -10.49 -4.92 0.13
N HIS A 32 -11.29 -4.43 1.05
CA HIS A 32 -12.65 -4.84 1.28
C HIS A 32 -13.49 -3.66 1.78
N LEU A 33 -14.79 -3.71 1.50
CA LEU A 33 -15.74 -2.78 2.09
C LEU A 33 -15.96 -3.17 3.56
N ASN A 34 -15.71 -2.25 4.47
CA ASN A 34 -15.97 -2.46 5.88
C ASN A 34 -17.46 -2.12 6.16
N PRO A 35 -18.29 -3.09 6.57
CA PRO A 35 -19.72 -2.86 6.76
C PRO A 35 -20.03 -1.96 7.97
N PHE A 36 -19.09 -1.80 8.89
CA PHE A 36 -19.29 -1.01 10.11
C PHE A 36 -19.24 0.49 9.86
N ASP A 37 -18.37 0.95 8.95
CA ASP A 37 -18.19 2.37 8.64
C ASP A 37 -18.54 2.75 7.20
N GLY A 38 -18.84 1.77 6.34
CA GLY A 38 -19.21 1.99 4.95
C GLY A 38 -18.04 2.43 4.06
N HIS A 39 -16.81 2.43 4.58
CA HIS A 39 -15.62 2.78 3.81
C HIS A 39 -14.94 1.54 3.25
N TYR A 40 -14.26 1.72 2.13
CA TYR A 40 -13.38 0.70 1.60
C TYR A 40 -12.05 0.76 2.35
N HIS A 41 -11.68 -0.31 3.03
CA HIS A 41 -10.40 -0.44 3.73
C HIS A 41 -9.50 -1.32 2.91
N TRP A 42 -8.27 -0.87 2.72
CA TRP A 42 -7.27 -1.64 2.02
C TRP A 42 -5.99 -1.68 2.82
N GLN A 43 -5.28 -2.78 2.68
CA GLN A 43 -4.03 -3.04 3.39
C GLN A 43 -3.08 -3.80 2.49
N GLY A 44 -1.79 -3.69 2.79
CA GLY A 44 -0.78 -4.37 2.03
C GLY A 44 0.55 -4.46 2.74
N THR A 45 1.48 -5.10 2.05
CA THR A 45 2.83 -5.37 2.47
C THR A 45 3.78 -4.79 1.43
N VAL A 46 4.68 -3.92 1.87
CA VAL A 46 5.75 -3.36 1.05
C VAL A 46 6.98 -4.25 1.21
N LEU A 47 7.35 -4.95 0.14
CA LEU A 47 8.33 -6.04 0.16
C LEU A 47 9.80 -5.56 0.14
N ASP A 48 10.04 -4.37 -0.43
CA ASP A 48 11.39 -3.79 -0.59
C ASP A 48 11.44 -2.39 0.04
N ALA A 49 10.85 -2.24 1.23
CA ALA A 49 10.81 -0.95 1.90
C ALA A 49 12.22 -0.49 2.31
N PRO A 50 12.63 0.75 1.98
CA PRO A 50 13.92 1.28 2.43
C PRO A 50 14.00 1.31 3.97
N ALA A 51 15.11 0.84 4.55
CA ALA A 51 15.30 0.71 6.00
C ALA A 51 15.17 2.03 6.78
N GLN A 52 15.34 3.17 6.12
CA GLN A 52 15.12 4.49 6.71
C GLN A 52 13.64 4.82 6.96
N ILE A 53 12.70 4.11 6.32
CA ILE A 53 11.27 4.36 6.46
C ILE A 53 10.78 3.73 7.75
N LYS A 54 10.24 4.56 8.66
CA LYS A 54 9.71 4.12 9.95
C LYS A 54 8.20 3.91 9.87
N ALA A 55 7.72 2.91 10.61
CA ALA A 55 6.30 2.68 10.80
C ALA A 55 5.63 3.82 11.61
N GLY A 56 4.30 3.89 11.56
CA GLY A 56 3.47 4.83 12.31
C GLY A 56 3.10 6.12 11.57
N GLY A 57 3.84 6.48 10.52
CA GLY A 57 3.67 7.71 9.75
C GLY A 57 2.61 7.63 8.65
N ALA A 58 2.00 8.77 8.33
CA ALA A 58 1.19 8.94 7.12
C ALA A 58 2.09 9.07 5.89
N VAL A 59 1.66 8.46 4.80
CA VAL A 59 2.41 8.36 3.53
C VAL A 59 1.43 8.47 2.37
N VAL A 60 1.95 8.74 1.18
CA VAL A 60 1.16 8.64 -0.06
C VAL A 60 1.68 7.45 -0.86
N LEU A 61 0.79 6.51 -1.16
CA LEU A 61 1.09 5.38 -2.04
C LEU A 61 0.66 5.74 -3.46
N CYS A 62 1.59 5.71 -4.40
CA CYS A 62 1.31 5.93 -5.82
C CYS A 62 1.46 4.63 -6.61
N VAL A 63 0.49 4.33 -7.47
CA VAL A 63 0.48 3.21 -8.42
C VAL A 63 0.08 3.77 -9.78
N GLY A 64 1.02 3.78 -10.73
CA GLY A 64 0.83 4.46 -12.01
C GLY A 64 0.52 5.95 -11.80
N ASP A 65 -0.57 6.43 -12.41
CA ASP A 65 -1.05 7.81 -12.33
C ASP A 65 -1.97 8.09 -11.13
N ARG A 66 -2.14 7.11 -10.24
CA ARG A 66 -3.06 7.19 -9.10
C ARG A 66 -2.29 7.22 -7.81
N ASP A 67 -2.82 7.97 -6.85
CA ASP A 67 -2.28 8.08 -5.51
C ASP A 67 -3.37 7.96 -4.46
N ALA A 68 -2.99 7.48 -3.28
CA ALA A 68 -3.85 7.39 -2.13
C ALA A 68 -3.06 7.67 -0.86
N THR A 69 -3.70 8.38 0.08
CA THR A 69 -3.15 8.54 1.43
C THR A 69 -3.26 7.21 2.17
N ALA A 70 -2.19 6.86 2.87
CA ALA A 70 -2.07 5.62 3.60
C ALA A 70 -1.26 5.85 4.88
N ARG A 71 -1.19 4.83 5.72
CA ARG A 71 -0.44 4.83 6.96
C ARG A 71 0.43 3.59 7.03
N LEU A 72 1.67 3.80 7.45
CA LEU A 72 2.57 2.70 7.77
C LEU A 72 2.19 2.14 9.14
N VAL A 73 1.96 0.84 9.20
CA VAL A 73 1.45 0.16 10.40
C VAL A 73 2.60 -0.35 11.25
N GLU A 74 3.38 -1.29 10.74
CA GLU A 74 4.51 -1.90 11.44
C GLU A 74 5.53 -2.50 10.46
N HIS A 75 6.74 -2.74 10.96
CA HIS A 75 7.72 -3.60 10.29
C HIS A 75 7.53 -5.03 10.77
N THR A 76 7.38 -5.97 9.85
CA THR A 76 7.26 -7.39 10.17
C THR A 76 8.62 -7.96 10.59
N ALA A 77 8.61 -9.11 11.26
CA ALA A 77 9.86 -9.81 11.60
C ALA A 77 10.69 -10.22 10.37
N ALA A 78 10.06 -10.31 9.18
CA ALA A 78 10.74 -10.58 7.91
C ALA A 78 11.43 -9.34 7.31
N GLY A 79 11.15 -8.14 7.85
CA GLY A 79 11.67 -6.87 7.36
C GLY A 79 10.74 -6.13 6.39
N ASP A 80 9.57 -6.68 6.10
CA ASP A 80 8.57 -6.02 5.26
C ASP A 80 7.84 -4.91 6.04
N LEU A 81 7.34 -3.91 5.33
CA LEU A 81 6.60 -2.81 5.94
C LEU A 81 5.10 -2.93 5.63
N MET A 82 4.28 -3.08 6.66
CA MET A 82 2.83 -3.09 6.53
C MET A 82 2.28 -1.68 6.33
N ILE A 83 1.30 -1.57 5.43
CA ILE A 83 0.64 -0.32 5.07
C ILE A 83 -0.87 -0.53 5.02
N SER A 84 -1.64 0.47 5.46
CA SER A 84 -3.09 0.48 5.36
C SER A 84 -3.60 1.82 4.87
N GLY A 85 -4.77 1.82 4.24
CA GLY A 85 -5.44 3.04 3.80
C GLY A 85 -6.95 2.84 3.72
N THR A 86 -7.64 3.96 3.60
CA THR A 86 -9.10 3.99 3.46
C THR A 86 -9.50 4.69 2.16
N GLY A 87 -10.70 4.39 1.67
CA GLY A 87 -11.21 4.92 0.42
C GLY A 87 -10.71 4.14 -0.80
N ARG A 88 -10.63 4.83 -1.94
CA ARG A 88 -10.31 4.20 -3.23
C ARG A 88 -8.82 3.82 -3.26
N PRO A 89 -8.46 2.53 -3.37
CA PRO A 89 -7.07 2.14 -3.49
C PRO A 89 -6.47 2.62 -4.82
N PRO A 90 -5.16 2.96 -4.86
CA PRO A 90 -4.50 3.47 -6.06
C PRO A 90 -4.31 2.37 -7.11
N PHE A 91 -4.45 1.09 -6.74
CA PHE A 91 -4.29 -0.08 -7.61
C PHE A 91 -5.58 -0.58 -8.28
N TRP A 92 -6.73 0.04 -8.01
CA TRP A 92 -7.95 -0.26 -8.76
C TRP A 92 -7.73 0.14 -10.25
N PRO A 93 -8.24 -0.60 -11.24
CA PRO A 93 -8.36 -0.15 -12.64
C PRO A 93 -9.24 1.08 -12.91
#